data_AF-W6MQ35-F1
#
_entry.id   AF-W6MQ35-F1
#
_cell.length_a   1.000
_cell.length_b   1.000
_cell.length_c   1.000
_cell.angle_alpha   90.00
_cell.angle_beta   90.00
_cell.angle_gamma   90.00
#
_symmetry.space_group_name_H-M   'P 1'
#
loop_
_entity.id
_entity.type
_entity.pdbx_description
1 polymer ?
#
loop_
_entity_poly.entity_id
_entity_poly.type
_entity_poly.pdbx_seq_one_letter_code
_entity_poly.pdbx_strand_id
1 'polypeptide(L)'
;MAEIRYELLPYIDAEPAEEDMLVVEQSIRKELVGMDTSSLHPEVSESKATKFGSMIESHLDQLITSEQKKEFLDNGLGGVDLSKYSRLTSDTDDSQYDLEKLQMALSYTQMRNRSLTVMMAYGKNKWLVANDELERENESLEAALSTKREQIDEINRERKRRQLDYKPVKEYLEERWSQAVRDCVEVGVECARVELERS
;
A
#
# COMPACT_ATOMS: atom_id res chain seq x y z
N MET A 1 -4.84 -0.97 32.91
CA MET A 1 -4.95 -0.11 31.72
C MET A 1 -6.39 -0.21 31.26
N ALA A 2 -7.16 0.87 31.37
CA ALA A 2 -8.51 0.88 30.81
C ALA A 2 -8.35 0.69 29.30
N GLU A 3 -8.90 -0.39 28.75
CA GLU A 3 -9.03 -0.52 27.30
C GLU A 3 -9.90 0.65 26.84
N ILE A 4 -9.28 1.65 26.22
CA ILE A 4 -10.00 2.70 25.50
C ILE A 4 -10.60 1.98 24.28
N ARG A 5 -11.82 1.49 24.44
CA ARG A 5 -12.60 0.95 23.32
C ARG A 5 -13.22 2.13 22.61
N TYR A 6 -12.69 2.45 21.43
CA TYR A 6 -13.37 3.36 20.50
C TYR A 6 -14.65 2.65 20.03
N GLU A 7 -15.79 3.03 20.61
CA GLU A 7 -17.09 2.46 20.21
C GLU A 7 -17.63 3.19 18.98
N LEU A 8 -17.07 2.87 17.81
CA LEU A 8 -17.81 3.04 16.56
C LEU A 8 -18.67 1.78 16.35
N LEU A 9 -19.97 1.95 16.16
CA LEU A 9 -20.91 0.83 15.95
C LEU A 9 -21.52 0.87 14.53
N PRO A 10 -20.75 0.59 13.45
CA PRO A 10 -21.21 0.73 12.07
C PRO A 10 -22.50 -0.05 11.70
N TYR A 11 -22.82 -1.12 12.43
CA TYR A 11 -24.01 -1.92 12.15
C TYR A 11 -25.26 -1.44 12.93
N ILE A 12 -25.11 -0.55 13.91
CA ILE A 12 -26.21 0.03 14.71
C ILE A 12 -26.42 1.49 14.33
N ASP A 13 -25.33 2.24 14.21
CA ASP A 13 -25.36 3.69 13.96
C ASP A 13 -25.79 3.95 12.51
N ALA A 14 -26.65 4.95 12.33
CA ALA A 14 -27.06 5.40 11.01
C ALA A 14 -25.86 6.04 10.28
N GLU A 15 -25.84 5.93 8.95
CA GLU A 15 -24.84 6.63 8.15
C GLU A 15 -25.01 8.14 8.37
N PRO A 16 -23.94 8.86 8.77
CA PRO A 16 -24.03 10.28 9.09
C PRO A 16 -24.41 11.08 7.85
N ALA A 17 -25.18 12.15 8.03
CA ALA A 17 -25.47 13.07 6.94
C ALA A 17 -24.19 13.76 6.47
N GLU A 18 -24.13 14.14 5.19
CA GLU A 18 -22.96 14.84 4.62
C GLU A 18 -22.64 16.14 5.36
N GLU A 19 -23.67 16.82 5.91
CA GLU A 19 -23.52 18.02 6.73
C GLU A 19 -22.77 17.75 8.04
N ASP A 20 -23.08 16.64 8.72
CA ASP A 20 -22.42 16.25 9.97
C ASP A 20 -20.95 15.87 9.72
N MET A 21 -20.67 15.21 8.60
CA MET A 21 -19.29 14.89 8.20
C MET A 21 -18.45 16.16 8.00
N LEU A 22 -19.01 17.21 7.37
CA LEU A 22 -18.33 18.49 7.20
C LEU A 22 -18.05 19.17 8.54
N VAL A 23 -18.98 19.11 9.50
CA VAL A 23 -18.78 19.66 10.85
C VAL A 23 -17.68 18.91 11.60
N VAL A 24 -17.66 17.58 11.51
CA VAL A 24 -16.62 16.73 12.10
C VAL A 24 -15.26 17.05 11.48
N GLU A 25 -15.16 17.12 10.15
CA GLU A 25 -13.93 17.49 9.46
C GLU A 25 -13.42 18.87 9.88
N GLN A 26 -14.31 19.86 9.98
CA GLN A 26 -13.93 21.20 10.44
C GLN A 26 -13.40 21.17 11.87
N SER A 27 -13.98 20.35 12.74
CA SER A 27 -13.54 20.18 14.12
C SER A 27 -12.17 19.51 14.18
N ILE A 28 -11.96 18.45 13.40
CA ILE A 28 -10.64 17.79 13.24
C ILE A 28 -9.59 18.79 12.75
N ARG A 29 -9.93 19.60 11.74
CA ARG A 29 -9.01 20.62 11.20
C ARG A 29 -8.64 21.68 12.25
N LYS A 30 -9.59 22.09 13.11
CA LYS A 30 -9.31 23.03 14.21
C LYS A 30 -8.32 22.45 15.22
N GLU A 31 -8.50 21.19 15.60
CA GLU A 31 -7.57 20.49 16.51
C GLU A 31 -6.19 20.30 15.87
N LEU A 32 -6.16 20.02 14.56
CA LEU A 32 -4.92 19.79 13.82
C LEU A 32 -4.02 21.03 13.75
N VAL A 33 -4.58 22.25 13.78
CA VAL A 33 -3.80 23.51 13.80
C VAL A 33 -2.92 23.62 15.06
N GLY A 34 -3.30 22.97 16.15
CA GLY A 34 -2.54 22.94 17.40
C GLY A 34 -1.48 21.84 17.49
N MET A 35 -1.43 20.92 16.52
CA MET A 35 -0.55 19.74 16.54
C MET A 35 0.49 19.79 15.41
N ASP A 36 1.72 19.39 15.71
CA ASP A 36 2.78 19.31 14.70
C ASP A 36 2.61 18.05 13.84
N THR A 37 1.93 18.22 12.70
CA THR A 37 1.68 17.17 11.70
C THR A 37 2.91 16.75 10.92
N SER A 38 4.05 17.44 11.07
CA SER A 38 5.30 17.05 10.40
C SER A 38 6.07 15.98 11.16
N SER A 39 5.79 15.78 12.45
CA SER A 39 6.43 14.73 13.25
C SER A 39 5.76 13.38 13.01
N LEU A 40 6.54 12.37 12.63
CA LEU A 40 6.02 11.00 12.57
C LEU A 40 5.65 10.53 13.98
N HIS A 41 4.55 9.79 14.10
CA HIS A 41 4.15 9.17 15.35
C HIS A 41 5.28 8.23 15.84
N PRO A 42 5.61 8.20 17.15
CA PRO A 42 6.73 7.43 17.68
C PRO A 42 6.67 5.92 17.43
N GLU A 43 5.49 5.36 17.14
CA GLU A 43 5.32 3.94 16.76
C GLU A 43 5.50 3.68 15.26
N VAL A 44 5.53 4.74 14.44
CA VAL A 44 5.84 4.62 13.01
C VAL A 44 7.35 4.70 12.87
N SER A 45 7.98 3.56 12.64
CA SER A 45 9.39 3.51 12.26
C SER A 45 9.61 4.40 11.04
N GLU A 46 10.57 5.33 11.11
CA GLU A 46 11.01 6.11 9.96
C GLU A 46 11.25 5.17 8.77
N SER A 47 10.67 5.50 7.62
CA SER A 47 10.95 4.74 6.40
C SER A 47 12.45 4.82 6.16
N LYS A 48 13.14 3.69 6.36
CA LYS A 48 14.57 3.62 6.13
C LYS A 48 14.76 3.80 4.64
N ALA A 49 15.08 5.02 4.21
CA ALA A 49 15.54 5.27 2.86
C ALA A 49 16.66 4.25 2.57
N THR A 50 16.58 3.58 1.43
CA THR A 50 17.61 2.63 0.99
C THR A 50 18.89 3.44 0.79
N LYS A 51 19.69 3.60 1.85
CA LYS A 51 20.98 4.27 1.79
C LYS A 51 21.89 3.34 1.00
N PHE A 52 22.28 3.77 -0.19
CA PHE A 52 23.33 3.08 -0.92
C PHE A 52 24.68 3.48 -0.31
N GLY A 53 25.76 2.77 -0.66
CA GLY A 53 27.09 3.24 -0.27
C GLY A 53 27.34 4.66 -0.82
N SER A 54 28.11 5.49 -0.12
CA SER A 54 28.35 6.90 -0.50
C SER A 54 28.83 7.09 -1.94
N MET A 55 29.59 6.11 -2.48
CA MET A 55 30.00 6.12 -3.88
C MET A 55 28.83 5.96 -4.85
N ILE A 56 27.89 5.06 -4.56
CA ILE A 56 26.72 4.82 -5.41
C ILE A 56 25.79 6.03 -5.38
N GLU A 57 25.58 6.62 -4.21
CA GLU A 57 24.77 7.84 -4.07
C GLU A 57 25.39 9.01 -4.85
N SER A 58 26.71 9.20 -4.74
CA SER A 58 27.40 10.26 -5.51
C SER A 58 27.30 10.06 -7.02
N HIS A 59 27.33 8.81 -7.49
CA HIS A 59 27.20 8.50 -8.92
C HIS A 59 25.75 8.65 -9.39
N LEU A 60 24.78 8.31 -8.55
CA LEU A 60 23.36 8.52 -8.82
C LEU A 60 23.05 10.01 -8.94
N ASP A 61 23.56 10.83 -8.02
CA ASP A 61 23.39 12.29 -8.03
C ASP A 61 24.04 12.92 -9.26
N GLN A 62 25.22 12.44 -9.67
CA GLN A 62 25.87 12.86 -10.92
C GLN A 62 25.04 12.49 -12.16
N LEU A 63 24.46 11.28 -12.19
CA LEU A 63 23.62 10.83 -13.29
C LEU A 63 22.30 11.60 -13.37
N ILE A 64 21.72 11.96 -12.22
CA ILE A 64 20.47 12.75 -12.13
C ILE A 64 20.69 14.20 -12.58
N THR A 65 21.86 14.77 -12.25
CA THR A 65 22.19 16.18 -12.51
C THR A 65 22.70 16.42 -13.94
N SER A 66 23.29 15.41 -14.57
CA SER A 66 23.85 15.55 -15.93
C SER A 66 22.79 15.45 -17.04
N GLU A 67 22.96 16.25 -18.11
CA GLU A 67 22.15 16.14 -19.35
C GLU A 67 22.32 14.79 -20.07
N GLN A 68 23.33 14.01 -19.68
CA GLN A 68 23.59 12.64 -20.17
C GLN A 68 22.44 11.68 -19.87
N LYS A 69 21.51 12.03 -18.97
CA LYS A 69 20.26 11.29 -18.75
C LYS A 69 19.49 11.03 -20.05
N LYS A 70 19.54 11.93 -21.05
CA LYS A 70 18.86 11.74 -22.34
C LYS A 70 19.59 10.72 -23.23
N GLU A 71 20.91 10.82 -23.38
CA GLU A 71 21.70 9.85 -24.16
C GLU A 71 21.76 8.47 -23.50
N PHE A 72 21.74 8.41 -22.18
CA PHE A 72 21.78 7.16 -21.41
C PHE A 72 20.46 6.37 -21.50
N LEU A 73 19.33 7.05 -21.66
CA LEU A 73 18.01 6.42 -21.83
C LEU A 73 17.73 6.02 -23.28
N ASP A 74 18.24 6.79 -24.26
CA ASP A 74 17.97 6.58 -25.70
C ASP A 74 18.75 5.39 -26.28
N ASN A 75 19.89 5.02 -25.69
CA ASN A 75 20.75 3.93 -26.17
C ASN A 75 20.34 2.51 -25.72
N GLY A 76 19.18 2.35 -25.06
CA GLY A 76 18.67 1.04 -24.63
C GLY A 76 19.51 0.38 -23.53
N LEU A 77 18.96 0.31 -22.31
CA LEU A 77 19.59 -0.29 -21.13
C LEU A 77 20.90 0.38 -20.67
N GLY A 78 21.03 1.69 -20.84
CA GLY A 78 21.86 2.59 -20.01
C GLY A 78 23.18 2.01 -19.48
N GLY A 79 24.11 1.66 -20.36
CA GLY A 79 25.47 1.30 -19.94
C GLY A 79 26.27 0.49 -20.93
N VAL A 80 25.63 -0.23 -21.84
CA VAL A 80 26.34 -1.07 -22.83
C VAL A 80 26.00 -0.62 -24.24
N ASP A 81 26.98 -0.02 -24.91
CA ASP A 81 26.91 0.32 -26.32
C ASP A 81 26.97 -0.96 -27.18
N LEU A 82 25.82 -1.36 -27.73
CA LEU A 82 25.69 -2.55 -28.57
C LEU A 82 26.18 -2.34 -30.01
N SER A 83 26.41 -1.09 -30.43
CA SER A 83 26.85 -0.77 -31.80
C SER A 83 28.24 -1.34 -32.12
N LYS A 84 29.08 -1.53 -31.10
CA LYS A 84 30.41 -2.14 -31.20
C LYS A 84 30.40 -3.60 -31.65
N TYR A 85 29.32 -4.32 -31.38
CA TYR A 85 29.19 -5.73 -31.75
C TYR A 85 28.49 -5.93 -33.10
N SER A 86 27.80 -4.92 -33.62
CA SER A 86 27.17 -4.95 -34.95
C SER A 86 28.07 -4.37 -36.06
N ARG A 87 29.01 -3.46 -35.73
CA ARG A 87 29.94 -2.87 -36.69
C ARG A 87 31.28 -3.62 -36.71
N LEU A 88 31.50 -4.40 -37.77
CA LEU A 88 32.73 -5.20 -37.98
C LEU A 88 33.83 -4.46 -38.77
N THR A 89 33.56 -3.23 -39.19
CA THR A 89 34.50 -2.37 -39.92
C THR A 89 35.37 -1.56 -38.95
N SER A 90 36.50 -1.07 -39.45
CA SER A 90 37.39 -0.19 -38.70
C SER A 90 36.70 1.15 -38.40
N ASP A 91 37.05 1.79 -37.27
CA ASP A 91 36.42 3.06 -36.88
C ASP A 91 36.83 4.24 -37.77
N THR A 92 37.94 4.10 -38.49
CA THR A 92 38.54 5.13 -39.37
C THR A 92 38.18 4.98 -40.85
N ASP A 93 37.89 3.77 -41.32
CA ASP A 93 37.55 3.49 -42.72
C ASP A 93 36.54 2.34 -42.80
N ASP A 94 35.31 2.64 -43.25
CA ASP A 94 34.24 1.65 -43.39
C ASP A 94 34.51 0.62 -44.50
N SER A 95 35.56 0.85 -45.30
CA SER A 95 35.99 -0.05 -46.37
C SER A 95 36.86 -1.21 -45.87
N GLN A 96 37.41 -1.10 -44.66
CA GLN A 96 38.34 -2.09 -44.09
C GLN A 96 37.74 -2.80 -42.88
N TYR A 97 37.82 -4.13 -42.89
CA TYR A 97 37.42 -4.97 -41.76
C TYR A 97 38.50 -4.96 -40.68
N ASP A 98 38.07 -4.82 -39.43
CA ASP A 98 38.95 -4.95 -38.28
C ASP A 98 39.06 -6.42 -37.87
N LEU A 99 40.27 -6.97 -37.92
CA LEU A 99 40.54 -8.37 -37.64
C LEU A 99 40.20 -8.74 -36.19
N GLU A 100 40.42 -7.84 -35.23
CA GLU A 100 40.12 -8.11 -33.81
C GLU A 100 38.61 -8.19 -33.59
N LYS A 101 37.85 -7.26 -34.17
CA LYS A 101 36.37 -7.28 -34.12
C LYS A 101 35.80 -8.53 -34.79
N LEU A 102 36.37 -8.96 -35.92
CA LEU A 102 35.96 -10.17 -36.60
C LEU A 102 36.22 -11.43 -35.76
N GLN A 103 37.39 -11.52 -35.10
CA GLN A 103 37.72 -12.63 -34.21
C GLN A 103 36.80 -12.67 -32.98
N MET A 104 36.48 -11.50 -32.39
CA MET A 104 35.50 -11.41 -31.31
C MET A 104 34.10 -11.85 -31.78
N ALA A 105 33.63 -11.37 -32.94
CA ALA A 105 32.34 -11.76 -33.48
C ALA A 105 32.24 -13.29 -33.74
N LEU A 106 33.33 -13.90 -34.21
CA LEU A 106 33.42 -15.34 -34.40
C LEU A 106 33.32 -16.10 -33.07
N SER A 107 34.06 -15.69 -32.04
CA SER A 107 34.03 -16.34 -30.73
C SER A 107 32.65 -16.24 -30.07
N TYR A 108 31.99 -15.07 -30.14
CA TYR A 108 30.62 -14.89 -29.67
C TYR A 108 29.62 -15.76 -30.45
N THR A 109 29.79 -15.88 -31.77
CA THR A 109 28.92 -16.74 -32.59
C THR A 109 29.08 -18.22 -32.22
N GLN A 110 30.32 -18.67 -31.98
CA GLN A 110 30.58 -20.03 -31.49
C GLN A 110 29.97 -20.28 -30.11
N MET A 111 30.14 -19.34 -29.18
CA MET A 111 29.53 -19.41 -27.84
C MET A 111 27.99 -19.43 -27.94
N ARG A 112 27.39 -18.58 -28.77
CA ARG A 112 25.95 -18.57 -29.04
C ARG A 112 25.48 -19.91 -29.59
N ASN A 113 26.20 -20.51 -30.54
CA ASN A 113 25.83 -21.82 -31.10
C ASN A 113 25.84 -22.92 -30.02
N ARG A 114 26.86 -22.93 -29.16
CA ARG A 114 26.92 -23.83 -28.00
C ARG A 114 25.75 -23.60 -27.03
N SER A 115 25.45 -22.34 -26.71
CA SER A 115 24.30 -21.98 -25.86
C SER A 115 22.97 -22.40 -26.47
N LEU A 116 22.79 -22.21 -27.79
CA LEU A 116 21.60 -22.65 -28.52
C LEU A 116 21.45 -24.17 -28.50
N THR A 117 22.55 -24.92 -28.59
CA THR A 117 22.51 -26.39 -28.51
C THR A 117 21.99 -26.86 -27.14
N VAL A 118 22.49 -26.25 -26.06
CA VAL A 118 22.01 -26.54 -24.70
C VAL A 118 20.55 -26.09 -24.53
N MET A 119 20.18 -24.93 -25.07
CA MET A 119 18.82 -24.41 -25.02
C MET A 119 17.82 -25.27 -25.80
N MET A 120 18.21 -25.78 -26.98
CA MET A 120 17.37 -26.69 -27.75
C MET A 120 17.17 -28.02 -27.01
N ALA A 121 18.19 -28.50 -26.29
CA ALA A 121 18.11 -29.74 -25.53
C ALA A 121 17.25 -29.63 -24.25
N TYR A 122 17.37 -28.53 -23.49
CA TYR A 122 16.78 -28.42 -22.15
C TYR A 122 15.79 -27.27 -21.97
N GLY A 123 15.70 -26.33 -22.92
CA GLY A 123 14.93 -25.10 -22.78
C GLY A 123 13.44 -25.36 -22.57
N LYS A 124 12.84 -26.26 -23.35
CA LYS A 124 11.42 -26.63 -23.19
C LYS A 124 11.14 -27.20 -21.79
N ASN A 125 11.98 -28.13 -21.33
CA ASN A 125 11.78 -28.77 -20.03
C ASN A 125 11.96 -27.76 -18.88
N LYS A 126 12.95 -26.86 -18.98
CA LYS A 126 13.16 -25.80 -17.99
C LYS A 126 12.02 -24.78 -17.98
N TRP A 127 11.50 -24.42 -19.15
CA TRP A 127 10.35 -23.52 -19.25
C TRP A 127 9.10 -24.12 -18.62
N LEU A 128 8.82 -25.41 -18.86
CA LEU A 128 7.67 -26.09 -18.24
C LEU A 128 7.79 -26.17 -16.71
N VAL A 129 8.98 -26.47 -16.18
CA VAL A 129 9.21 -26.48 -14.73
C VAL A 129 9.02 -25.09 -14.12
N ALA A 130 9.55 -24.05 -14.76
CA ALA A 130 9.36 -22.68 -14.29
C ALA A 130 7.88 -22.26 -14.33
N ASN A 131 7.13 -22.69 -15.35
CA ASN A 131 5.69 -22.43 -15.42
C ASN A 131 4.91 -23.13 -14.30
N ASP A 132 5.21 -24.40 -14.02
CA ASP A 132 4.62 -25.16 -12.91
C ASP A 132 4.98 -24.56 -11.54
N GLU A 133 6.20 -24.05 -11.37
CA GLU A 133 6.59 -23.31 -10.16
C GLU A 133 5.78 -22.01 -9.99
N LEU A 134 5.59 -21.24 -11.08
CA LEU A 134 4.78 -20.02 -11.06
C LEU A 134 3.30 -20.30 -10.80
N GLU A 135 2.76 -21.38 -11.38
CA GLU A 135 1.38 -21.80 -11.13
C GLU A 135 1.17 -22.16 -9.64
N ARG A 136 2.11 -22.90 -9.03
CA ARG A 136 2.06 -23.21 -7.58
C ARG A 136 2.17 -21.97 -6.70
N GLU A 137 3.02 -21.01 -7.06
CA GLU A 137 3.14 -19.75 -6.34
C GLU A 137 1.81 -18.97 -6.41
N ASN A 138 1.21 -18.91 -7.59
CA ASN A 138 -0.09 -18.26 -7.77
C ASN A 138 -1.19 -18.94 -6.95
N GLU A 139 -1.29 -20.27 -6.99
CA GLU A 139 -2.25 -21.04 -6.18
C GLU A 139 -2.05 -20.80 -4.67
N SER A 140 -0.81 -20.74 -4.20
CA SER A 140 -0.49 -20.43 -2.80
C SER A 140 -0.95 -19.02 -2.43
N LEU A 141 -0.74 -18.03 -3.29
CA LEU A 141 -1.18 -16.65 -3.07
C LEU A 141 -2.71 -16.56 -3.06
N GLU A 142 -3.39 -17.23 -3.99
CA GLU A 142 -4.85 -17.29 -4.07
C GLU A 142 -5.44 -17.95 -2.81
N ALA A 143 -4.86 -19.05 -2.32
CA ALA A 143 -5.26 -19.71 -1.09
C ALA A 143 -5.06 -18.81 0.14
N ALA A 144 -3.94 -18.09 0.20
CA ALA A 144 -3.68 -17.12 1.27
C ALA A 144 -4.72 -15.98 1.25
N LEU A 145 -5.06 -15.48 0.05
CA LEU A 145 -6.07 -14.44 -0.13
C LEU A 145 -7.46 -14.92 0.30
N SER A 146 -7.86 -16.14 -0.08
CA SER A 146 -9.12 -16.76 0.36
C SER A 146 -9.18 -16.87 1.88
N THR A 147 -8.12 -17.40 2.50
CA THR A 147 -8.03 -17.53 3.96
C THR A 147 -8.16 -16.18 4.65
N LYS A 148 -7.53 -15.13 4.11
CA LYS A 148 -7.62 -13.77 4.67
C LYS A 148 -9.02 -13.18 4.52
N ARG A 149 -9.70 -13.42 3.40
CA ARG A 149 -11.10 -13.02 3.21
C ARG A 149 -12.02 -13.71 4.20
N GLU A 150 -11.87 -15.01 4.40
CA GLU A 150 -12.65 -15.76 5.41
C GLU A 150 -12.41 -15.23 6.83
N GLN A 151 -11.16 -14.90 7.18
CA GLN A 151 -10.83 -14.27 8.46
C GLN A 151 -11.52 -12.91 8.63
N ILE A 152 -11.52 -12.08 7.59
CA ILE A 152 -12.22 -10.78 7.60
C ILE A 152 -13.72 -10.98 7.77
N ASP A 153 -14.31 -11.93 7.05
CA ASP A 153 -15.74 -12.22 7.12
C ASP A 153 -16.15 -12.76 8.49
N GLU A 154 -15.34 -13.61 9.12
CA GLU A 154 -15.58 -14.08 10.48
C GLU A 154 -15.53 -12.92 11.49
N ILE A 155 -14.49 -12.07 11.41
CA ILE A 155 -14.38 -10.90 12.28
C ILE A 155 -15.58 -9.97 12.10
N ASN A 156 -15.99 -9.70 10.86
CA ASN A 156 -17.14 -8.85 10.57
C ASN A 156 -18.45 -9.47 11.05
N ARG A 157 -18.61 -10.79 10.90
CA ARG A 157 -19.77 -11.54 11.42
C ARG A 157 -19.85 -11.46 12.94
N GLU A 158 -18.73 -11.68 13.63
CA GLU A 158 -18.65 -11.52 15.08
C GLU A 158 -18.96 -10.09 15.54
N ARG A 159 -18.37 -9.08 14.87
CA ARG A 159 -18.65 -7.66 15.14
C ARG A 159 -20.12 -7.36 14.97
N LYS A 160 -20.73 -7.78 13.86
CA LYS A 160 -22.15 -7.59 13.58
C LYS A 160 -23.02 -8.25 14.65
N ARG A 161 -22.72 -9.49 15.05
CA ARG A 161 -23.45 -10.19 16.11
C ARG A 161 -23.40 -9.41 17.43
N ARG A 162 -22.20 -9.05 17.91
CA ARG A 162 -22.03 -8.30 19.17
C ARG A 162 -22.79 -6.97 19.16
N GLN A 163 -22.79 -6.28 18.03
CA GLN A 163 -23.50 -5.02 17.86
C GLN A 163 -25.02 -5.21 17.86
N LEU A 164 -25.54 -6.19 17.12
CA LEU A 164 -26.97 -6.47 17.10
C LEU A 164 -27.49 -6.99 18.44
N ASP A 165 -26.69 -7.78 19.18
CA ASP A 165 -27.03 -8.23 20.52
C ASP A 165 -27.08 -7.06 21.54
N TYR A 166 -26.22 -6.04 21.35
CA TYR A 166 -26.20 -4.84 22.19
C TYR A 166 -27.31 -3.85 21.87
N LYS A 167 -27.77 -3.79 20.61
CA LYS A 167 -28.82 -2.87 20.15
C LYS A 167 -30.06 -2.81 21.06
N PRO A 168 -30.73 -3.92 21.43
CA PRO A 168 -31.91 -3.85 22.30
C PRO A 168 -31.58 -3.33 23.70
N VAL A 169 -30.36 -3.58 24.21
CA VAL A 169 -29.91 -3.06 25.50
C VAL A 169 -29.72 -1.55 25.44
N LYS A 170 -29.13 -1.05 24.35
CA LYS A 170 -28.99 0.40 24.07
C LYS A 170 -30.36 1.07 24.03
N GLU A 171 -31.29 0.55 23.23
CA GLU A 171 -32.65 1.11 23.10
C GLU A 171 -33.40 1.10 24.45
N TYR A 172 -33.31 0.01 25.22
CA TYR A 172 -33.90 -0.06 26.56
C TYR A 172 -33.33 0.97 27.53
N LEU A 173 -32.00 1.15 27.52
CA LEU A 173 -31.32 2.14 28.37
C LEU A 173 -31.69 3.57 27.97
N GLU A 174 -31.78 3.85 26.66
CA GLU A 174 -32.19 5.16 26.14
C GLU A 174 -33.64 5.50 26.52
N GLU A 175 -34.57 4.55 26.38
CA GLU A 175 -35.98 4.74 26.77
C GLU A 175 -36.10 4.97 28.28
N ARG A 176 -35.45 4.12 29.09
CA ARG A 176 -35.46 4.25 30.55
C ARG A 176 -34.85 5.57 31.01
N TRP A 177 -33.77 6.01 30.36
CA TRP A 177 -33.15 7.29 30.64
C TRP A 177 -34.09 8.45 30.28
N SER A 178 -34.71 8.42 29.10
CA SER A 178 -35.70 9.44 28.69
C SER A 178 -36.88 9.52 29.64
N GLN A 179 -37.39 8.37 30.10
CA GLN A 179 -38.45 8.30 31.10
C GLN A 179 -38.01 8.89 32.44
N ALA A 180 -36.84 8.52 32.94
CA ALA A 180 -36.33 9.07 34.21
C ALA A 180 -36.12 10.59 34.15
N VAL A 181 -35.66 11.12 33.00
CA VAL A 181 -35.55 12.56 32.79
C VAL A 181 -36.93 13.22 32.78
N ARG A 182 -37.92 12.62 32.11
CA ARG A 182 -39.30 13.12 32.10
C ARG A 182 -39.89 13.13 33.50
N ASP A 183 -39.76 12.06 34.26
CA ASP A 183 -40.26 11.94 35.63
C ASP A 183 -39.62 13.02 36.54
N CYS A 184 -38.31 13.26 36.42
CA CYS A 184 -37.64 14.35 37.15
C CYS A 184 -38.18 15.73 36.78
N VAL A 185 -38.47 15.97 35.50
CA VAL A 185 -39.05 17.24 35.03
C VAL A 185 -40.48 17.41 35.53
N GLU A 186 -41.32 16.36 35.45
CA GLU A 186 -42.70 16.38 35.95
C GLU A 186 -42.76 16.66 37.45
N VAL A 187 -41.92 15.98 38.25
CA VAL A 187 -41.80 16.25 39.68
C VAL A 187 -41.36 17.70 39.95
N GLY A 188 -40.41 18.22 39.17
CA GLY A 188 -39.97 19.61 39.30
C GLY A 188 -41.08 20.62 38.99
N VAL A 189 -41.87 20.39 37.94
CA VAL A 189 -43.02 21.23 37.57
C VAL A 189 -44.10 21.19 38.65
N GLU A 190 -44.39 20.01 39.19
CA GLU A 190 -45.37 19.84 40.26
C GLU A 190 -44.94 20.52 41.56
N CYS A 191 -43.67 20.41 41.94
CA CYS A 191 -43.12 21.15 43.09
C CYS A 191 -43.25 22.67 42.89
N ALA A 192 -42.89 23.19 41.72
CA ALA A 192 -43.02 24.62 41.41
C ALA A 192 -44.48 25.08 41.45
N ARG A 193 -45.42 24.25 40.98
CA ARG A 193 -46.87 24.55 41.05
C ARG A 193 -47.35 24.68 42.50
N VAL A 194 -46.97 23.75 43.37
CA VAL A 194 -47.36 23.77 44.78
C VAL A 194 -46.77 24.98 45.52
N GLU A 195 -45.56 25.41 45.18
CA GLU A 195 -44.96 26.63 45.76
C GLU A 195 -45.70 27.90 45.34
N LEU A 196 -46.17 27.95 44.09
CA LEU A 196 -46.99 29.04 43.56
C LEU A 196 -48.37 29.10 44.22
N GLU A 197 -49.01 27.97 44.46
CA GLU A 197 -50.31 27.90 45.17
C GLU A 197 -50.19 28.24 46.67
N ARG A 198 -48.98 28.18 47.23
CA ARG A 198 -48.69 28.53 48.64
C ARG A 198 -48.27 29.98 48.85
N SER A 199 -47.96 30.71 47.77
CA SER A 199 -47.61 32.14 47.80
C SER A 199 -48.85 33.01 47.56
#